data_AF-A0A2M9TFM6-F1
#
_entry.id   AF-A0A2M9TFM6-F1
#
_cell.length_a   1.000
_cell.length_b   1.000
_cell.length_c   1.000
_cell.angle_alpha   90.00
_cell.angle_beta   90.00
_cell.angle_gamma   90.00
#
_symmetry.space_group_name_H-M   'P 1'
#
loop_
_entity.id
_entity.type
_entity.pdbx_description
1 polymer ?
#
loop_
_entity_poly.entity_id
_entity_poly.type
_entity_poly.pdbx_seq_one_letter_code
_entity_poly.pdbx_strand_id
1 'polypeptide(L)'
;MLDIGFLELMLIGVVALLVLGPERLPKAARTAGLWIGKIKRTVSGMQREISAQLEAEELRQKLNEQQKKLDDSLKKAKQDVESIADAPSAVPAQPSAQADTEQRVARASARLDDALQTVREDLPSDTDTADQKDRPHS
;
A
#
# COMPACT_ATOMS: atom_id res chain seq x y z
N MET A 1 -28.00 -21.12 11.08
CA MET A 1 -26.91 -20.92 12.06
C MET A 1 -25.96 -22.08 11.86
N LEU A 2 -24.69 -21.80 11.56
CA LEU A 2 -23.67 -22.83 11.37
C LEU A 2 -22.90 -22.92 12.68
N ASP A 3 -23.53 -23.52 13.68
CA ASP A 3 -22.91 -23.85 14.96
C ASP A 3 -22.04 -25.11 14.78
N ILE A 4 -21.02 -25.02 13.91
CA ILE A 4 -20.02 -26.06 13.76
C ILE A 4 -19.02 -25.89 14.91
N GLY A 5 -19.30 -26.57 16.01
CA GLY A 5 -18.37 -26.71 17.11
C GLY A 5 -17.32 -27.78 16.81
N PHE A 6 -16.32 -27.86 17.70
CA PHE A 6 -15.32 -28.92 17.67
C PHE A 6 -15.97 -30.32 17.77
N LEU A 7 -17.04 -30.44 18.56
CA LEU A 7 -17.77 -31.71 18.75
C LEU A 7 -18.48 -32.17 17.47
N GLU A 8 -19.17 -31.28 16.76
CA GLU A 8 -19.79 -31.62 15.47
C GLU A 8 -18.75 -32.08 14.45
N LEU A 9 -17.60 -31.40 14.38
CA LEU A 9 -16.53 -31.75 13.46
C LEU A 9 -15.92 -33.12 13.79
N MET A 10 -15.77 -33.42 15.08
CA MET A 10 -15.33 -34.75 15.54
C MET A 10 -16.35 -35.83 15.19
N LEU A 11 -17.65 -35.59 15.39
CA LEU A 11 -18.71 -36.53 15.03
C LEU A 11 -18.71 -36.84 13.53
N ILE A 12 -18.63 -35.81 12.69
CA ILE A 12 -18.52 -35.98 11.23
C ILE A 12 -17.26 -36.76 10.87
N GLY A 13 -16.13 -36.49 11.55
CA GLY A 13 -14.90 -37.24 11.38
C GLY A 13 -15.07 -38.74 11.66
N VAL A 14 -15.71 -39.10 12.77
CA VAL A 14 -16.00 -40.51 13.12
C VAL A 14 -16.90 -41.16 12.07
N VAL A 15 -17.98 -40.49 11.65
CA VAL A 15 -18.88 -41.02 10.61
C VAL A 15 -18.14 -41.20 9.29
N ALA A 16 -17.31 -40.24 8.89
CA ALA A 16 -16.50 -40.33 7.68
C ALA A 16 -15.49 -41.49 7.76
N LEU A 17 -14.87 -41.74 8.92
CA LEU A 17 -14.00 -42.89 9.13
C LEU A 17 -14.76 -44.21 9.03
N LEU A 18 -16.02 -44.25 9.46
CA LEU A 18 -16.84 -45.46 9.45
C LEU A 18 -17.37 -45.80 8.05
N VAL A 19 -17.80 -44.78 7.30
CA VAL A 19 -18.32 -44.93 5.93
C VAL A 19 -17.22 -45.16 4.91
N LEU A 20 -16.19 -44.32 4.93
CA LEU A 20 -15.12 -44.34 3.93
C LEU A 20 -13.96 -45.25 4.35
N GLY A 21 -13.76 -45.44 5.66
CA GLY A 21 -12.64 -46.19 6.23
C GLY A 21 -11.44 -45.29 6.59
N PRO A 22 -10.69 -45.63 7.66
CA PRO A 22 -9.54 -44.84 8.13
C PRO A 22 -8.41 -44.72 7.12
N GLU A 23 -8.24 -45.71 6.23
CA GLU A 23 -7.18 -45.69 5.21
C GLU A 23 -7.52 -44.82 3.99
N ARG A 24 -8.81 -44.56 3.76
CA ARG A 24 -9.32 -43.92 2.54
C ARG A 24 -9.67 -42.47 2.76
N LEU A 25 -10.10 -42.10 3.96
CA LEU A 25 -10.33 -40.71 4.38
C LEU A 25 -9.12 -39.79 4.10
N PRO A 26 -7.87 -40.11 4.52
CA PRO A 26 -6.74 -39.23 4.27
C PRO A 26 -6.45 -39.05 2.77
N LYS A 27 -6.72 -40.08 1.94
CA LYS A 27 -6.60 -39.98 0.48
C LYS A 27 -7.67 -39.05 -0.10
N ALA A 28 -8.92 -39.17 0.34
CA ALA A 28 -10.02 -38.31 -0.10
C ALA A 28 -9.82 -36.85 0.34
N ALA A 29 -9.39 -36.61 1.57
CA ALA A 29 -9.08 -35.27 2.08
C ALA A 29 -7.95 -34.60 1.28
N ARG A 30 -6.90 -35.35 0.91
CA ARG A 30 -5.83 -34.86 0.03
C ARG A 30 -6.38 -34.47 -1.35
N THR A 31 -7.18 -35.33 -1.98
CA THR A 31 -7.77 -35.02 -3.29
C THR A 31 -8.71 -33.82 -3.23
N ALA A 32 -9.62 -33.78 -2.26
CA ALA A 32 -10.52 -32.65 -2.06
C ALA A 32 -9.73 -31.36 -1.80
N GLY A 33 -8.70 -31.40 -0.95
CA GLY A 33 -7.83 -30.28 -0.67
C GLY A 33 -7.10 -29.75 -1.91
N LEU A 34 -6.61 -30.64 -2.77
CA LEU A 34 -6.00 -30.25 -4.06
C LEU A 34 -7.01 -29.55 -4.96
N TRP A 35 -8.26 -30.03 -5.03
CA TRP A 35 -9.31 -29.43 -5.86
C TRP A 35 -9.73 -28.06 -5.32
N ILE A 36 -9.98 -27.95 -4.01
CA ILE A 36 -10.25 -26.68 -3.35
C ILE A 36 -9.09 -25.70 -3.56
N GLY A 37 -7.85 -26.16 -3.44
CA GLY A 37 -6.66 -25.34 -3.65
C GLY A 37 -6.57 -24.78 -5.07
N LYS A 38 -6.86 -25.61 -6.08
CA LYS A 38 -6.91 -25.18 -7.49
C LYS A 38 -8.00 -24.14 -7.73
N ILE A 39 -9.21 -24.38 -7.23
CA ILE A 39 -10.32 -23.43 -7.35
C ILE A 39 -9.96 -22.11 -6.67
N LYS A 40 -9.44 -22.14 -5.44
CA LYS A 40 -8.99 -20.94 -4.72
C LYS A 40 -7.96 -20.15 -5.53
N ARG A 41 -6.96 -20.83 -6.12
CA ARG A 41 -5.93 -20.20 -6.94
C ARG A 41 -6.53 -19.50 -8.17
N THR A 42 -7.46 -20.16 -8.86
CA THR A 42 -8.16 -19.60 -10.02
C THR A 42 -9.01 -18.39 -9.64
N VAL A 43 -9.79 -18.48 -8.56
CA VAL A 43 -10.61 -17.37 -8.05
C VAL A 43 -9.75 -16.19 -7.61
N SER A 44 -8.63 -16.43 -6.93
CA SER A 44 -7.69 -15.36 -6.56
C SER A 44 -7.02 -14.70 -7.77
N GLY A 45 -6.78 -15.46 -8.85
CA GLY A 45 -6.30 -14.92 -10.12
C GLY A 45 -7.34 -14.02 -10.80
N MET A 46 -8.59 -14.50 -10.89
CA MET A 46 -9.72 -13.72 -11.42
C MET A 46 -9.98 -12.47 -10.59
N GLN A 47 -9.96 -12.56 -9.25
CA GLN A 47 -10.09 -11.39 -8.39
C GLN A 47 -8.99 -10.36 -8.67
N ARG A 48 -7.74 -10.78 -8.90
CA ARG A 48 -6.66 -9.85 -9.25
C ARG A 48 -6.89 -9.16 -10.60
N GLU A 49 -7.34 -9.89 -11.61
CA GLU A 49 -7.68 -9.30 -12.91
C GLU A 49 -8.90 -8.38 -12.84
N ILE A 50 -9.94 -8.80 -12.11
CA ILE A 50 -11.17 -8.03 -11.93
C ILE A 50 -10.90 -6.78 -11.10
N SER A 51 -10.13 -6.87 -10.00
CA SER A 51 -9.70 -5.70 -9.23
C SER A 51 -8.85 -4.76 -10.06
N ALA A 52 -7.94 -5.26 -10.91
CA ALA A 52 -7.16 -4.41 -11.79
C ALA A 52 -8.02 -3.71 -12.86
N GLN A 53 -9.08 -4.35 -13.34
CA GLN A 53 -10.03 -3.76 -14.30
C GLN A 53 -10.97 -2.75 -13.63
N LEU A 54 -11.52 -3.08 -12.46
CA LEU A 54 -12.37 -2.19 -11.68
C LEU A 54 -11.58 -0.97 -11.19
N GLU A 55 -10.35 -1.14 -10.71
CA GLU A 55 -9.49 -0.01 -10.37
C GLU A 55 -9.25 0.89 -11.59
N ALA A 56 -8.99 0.32 -12.76
CA ALA A 56 -8.81 1.12 -13.98
C ALA A 56 -10.08 1.88 -14.40
N GLU A 57 -11.26 1.29 -14.19
CA GLU A 57 -12.55 1.88 -14.53
C GLU A 57 -12.96 2.97 -13.53
N GLU A 58 -12.78 2.73 -12.23
CA GLU A 58 -12.96 3.73 -11.17
C GLU A 58 -11.97 4.91 -11.33
N LEU A 59 -10.73 4.62 -11.72
CA LEU A 59 -9.72 5.67 -11.95
C LEU A 59 -10.10 6.54 -13.16
N ARG A 60 -10.62 5.94 -14.24
CA ARG A 60 -11.16 6.69 -15.38
C ARG A 60 -12.35 7.56 -15.00
N GLN A 61 -13.26 7.06 -14.16
CA GLN A 61 -14.41 7.83 -13.71
C GLN A 61 -14.00 9.02 -12.84
N LYS A 62 -13.07 8.82 -11.91
CA LYS A 62 -12.48 9.91 -11.09
C LYS A 62 -11.78 10.96 -11.96
N LEU A 63 -11.03 10.56 -12.98
CA LEU A 63 -10.36 11.48 -13.90
C LEU A 63 -11.34 12.31 -14.74
N ASN A 64 -12.43 11.69 -15.23
CA ASN A 64 -13.48 12.40 -15.97
C ASN A 64 -14.22 13.42 -15.09
N GLU A 65 -14.53 13.06 -13.84
CA GLU A 65 -15.15 13.99 -12.90
C GLU A 65 -14.23 15.17 -12.56
N GLN A 66 -12.93 14.92 -12.39
CA GLN A 66 -11.93 15.97 -12.17
C GLN A 66 -11.80 16.90 -13.39
N GLN A 67 -11.74 16.34 -14.61
CA GLN A 67 -11.73 17.15 -15.84
C GLN A 67 -12.96 18.05 -15.93
N LYS A 68 -14.15 17.51 -15.67
CA LYS A 68 -15.39 18.28 -15.73
C LYS A 68 -15.41 19.42 -14.69
N LYS A 69 -14.92 19.16 -13.47
CA LYS A 69 -14.77 20.20 -12.43
C LYS A 69 -13.73 21.26 -12.81
N LEU A 70 -12.64 20.87 -13.48
CA LEU A 70 -11.63 21.80 -13.98
C LEU A 70 -12.21 22.68 -15.10
N ASP A 71 -12.91 22.09 -16.06
CA ASP A 71 -13.59 22.84 -17.14
C ASP A 71 -14.62 23.82 -16.58
N ASP A 72 -15.46 23.39 -15.64
CA ASP A 72 -16.42 24.28 -14.99
C ASP A 72 -15.72 25.41 -14.22
N SER A 73 -14.61 25.11 -13.54
CA SER A 73 -13.79 26.12 -12.83
C SER A 73 -13.11 27.08 -13.79
N LEU A 74 -12.58 26.59 -14.92
CA LEU A 74 -11.99 27.41 -15.98
C LEU A 74 -13.04 28.31 -16.63
N LYS A 75 -14.25 27.79 -16.87
CA LYS A 75 -15.36 28.55 -17.43
C LYS A 75 -15.80 29.65 -16.47
N LYS A 76 -15.87 29.34 -15.18
CA LYS A 76 -16.20 30.30 -14.12
C LYS A 76 -15.11 31.35 -13.94
N ALA A 77 -13.84 30.94 -13.93
CA ALA A 77 -12.70 31.86 -13.89
C ALA A 77 -12.64 32.76 -15.13
N LYS A 78 -12.95 32.23 -16.33
CA LYS A 78 -13.12 33.07 -17.52
C LYS A 78 -14.25 34.09 -17.33
N GLN A 79 -15.39 33.67 -16.79
CA GLN A 79 -16.52 34.57 -16.52
C GLN A 79 -16.18 35.64 -15.47
N ASP A 80 -15.46 35.27 -14.42
CA ASP A 80 -15.00 36.17 -13.37
C ASP A 80 -13.95 37.14 -13.91
N VAL A 81 -13.00 36.67 -14.73
CA VAL A 81 -12.00 37.53 -15.40
C VAL A 81 -12.66 38.45 -16.42
N GLU A 82 -13.66 37.99 -17.15
CA GLU A 82 -14.40 38.83 -18.10
C GLU A 82 -15.25 39.88 -17.36
N SER A 83 -15.80 39.54 -16.18
CA SER A 83 -16.51 40.49 -15.30
C SER A 83 -15.56 41.47 -14.59
N ILE A 84 -14.34 41.03 -14.26
CA ILE A 84 -13.28 41.88 -13.68
C ILE A 84 -12.63 42.74 -14.76
N ALA A 85 -12.51 42.26 -16.00
CA ALA A 85 -12.03 43.06 -17.13
C ALA A 85 -13.00 44.19 -17.50
N ASP A 86 -14.29 44.03 -17.15
CA ASP A 86 -15.32 45.07 -17.27
C ASP A 86 -15.35 46.04 -16.06
N ALA A 87 -14.70 45.71 -14.94
CA ALA A 87 -14.62 46.55 -13.75
C ALA A 87 -13.22 47.20 -13.62
N PRO A 88 -13.11 48.54 -13.53
CA PRO A 88 -11.80 49.19 -13.47
C PRO A 88 -11.08 48.83 -12.17
N SER A 89 -9.82 48.41 -12.34
CA SER A 89 -8.83 47.99 -11.36
C SER A 89 -8.78 48.80 -10.06
N ALA A 90 -8.80 48.11 -8.92
CA ALA A 90 -8.17 48.59 -7.68
C ALA A 90 -7.96 47.47 -6.66
N VAL A 91 -6.78 46.84 -6.61
CA VAL A 91 -6.22 46.29 -5.36
C VAL A 91 -4.69 46.40 -5.36
N PRO A 92 -4.05 46.97 -4.32
CA PRO A 92 -2.59 47.01 -4.19
C PRO A 92 -2.03 45.71 -3.60
N ALA A 93 -0.91 45.23 -4.16
CA ALA A 93 -0.14 44.09 -3.67
C ALA A 93 0.56 44.38 -2.33
N GLN A 94 0.46 43.48 -1.36
CA GLN A 94 1.21 43.54 -0.10
C GLN A 94 2.42 42.56 -0.10
N PRO A 95 3.58 42.93 0.49
CA PRO A 95 4.87 42.26 0.27
C PRO A 95 5.23 41.14 1.27
N SER A 96 4.28 40.63 2.05
CA SER A 96 4.57 39.81 3.25
C SER A 96 4.89 38.33 2.99
N ALA A 97 4.74 37.81 1.76
CA ALA A 97 4.89 36.38 1.49
C ALA A 97 6.35 35.87 1.36
N GLN A 98 7.33 36.78 1.26
CA GLN A 98 8.73 36.41 1.02
C GLN A 98 9.48 36.01 2.31
N ALA A 99 9.23 36.71 3.42
CA ALA A 99 9.91 36.46 4.70
C ALA A 99 9.55 35.10 5.32
N ASP A 100 8.30 34.66 5.20
CA ASP A 100 7.84 33.36 5.71
C ASP A 100 8.45 32.17 4.95
N THR A 101 8.82 32.37 3.69
CA THR A 101 9.39 31.31 2.85
C THR A 101 10.85 31.05 3.21
N GLU A 102 11.65 32.11 3.40
CA GLU A 102 13.05 32.00 3.83
C GLU A 102 13.17 31.35 5.21
N GLN A 103 12.26 31.68 6.13
CA GLN A 103 12.29 31.14 7.50
C GLN A 103 11.89 29.65 7.56
N ARG A 104 11.05 29.17 6.63
CA ARG A 104 10.71 27.74 6.49
C ARG A 104 11.85 26.94 5.88
N VAL A 105 12.54 27.49 4.89
CA VAL A 105 13.68 26.84 4.23
C VAL A 105 14.86 26.69 5.20
N ALA A 106 15.17 27.73 5.99
CA ALA A 106 16.25 27.68 6.98
C ALA A 106 16.01 26.65 8.11
N ARG A 107 14.75 26.44 8.51
CA ARG A 107 14.40 25.41 9.50
C ARG A 107 14.47 23.99 8.94
N ALA A 108 14.19 23.83 7.65
CA ALA A 108 14.28 22.53 6.99
C ALA A 108 15.74 22.08 6.83
N SER A 109 16.64 22.99 6.45
CA SER A 109 18.07 22.69 6.32
C SER A 109 18.70 22.29 7.66
N ALA A 110 18.42 23.01 8.75
CA ALA A 110 18.97 22.69 10.06
C ALA A 110 18.58 21.29 10.58
N ARG A 111 17.39 20.78 10.20
CA ARG A 111 16.96 19.42 10.57
C ARG A 111 17.61 18.33 9.73
N LEU A 112 17.96 18.64 8.49
CA LEU A 112 18.66 17.72 7.59
C LEU A 112 20.12 17.53 8.04
N ASP A 113 20.80 18.60 8.46
CA ASP A 113 22.16 18.52 9.01
C ASP A 113 22.22 17.68 10.29
N ASP A 114 21.28 17.88 11.21
CA ASP A 114 21.17 17.09 12.45
C ASP A 114 20.98 15.60 12.15
N ALA A 115 20.07 15.25 11.24
CA ALA A 115 19.80 13.88 10.81
C ALA A 115 21.02 13.21 10.15
N LEU A 116 21.82 13.94 9.38
CA LEU A 116 23.04 13.42 8.74
C LEU A 116 24.16 13.18 9.75
N GLN A 117 24.19 13.95 10.85
CA GLN A 117 25.20 13.80 11.89
C GLN A 117 24.93 12.59 12.78
N THR A 118 23.66 12.32 13.13
CA THR A 118 23.29 11.09 13.88
C THR A 118 23.65 9.84 13.09
N VAL A 119 23.42 9.83 11.78
CA VAL A 119 23.73 8.67 10.92
C VAL A 119 25.24 8.45 10.82
N ARG A 120 26.07 9.49 10.97
CA ARG A 120 27.53 9.38 10.90
C ARG A 120 28.18 8.85 12.17
N GLU A 121 27.57 9.07 13.34
CA GLU A 121 28.07 8.55 14.61
C GLU A 121 27.70 7.09 14.87
N ASP A 122 26.70 6.53 14.16
CA ASP A 122 26.20 5.15 14.34
C ASP A 122 26.86 4.10 13.41
N LEU A 123 27.96 4.41 12.69
CA LEU A 123 28.72 3.38 11.95
C LEU A 123 29.78 2.71 12.84
N PRO A 124 29.63 1.42 13.19
CA PRO A 124 30.73 0.66 13.78
C PRO A 124 31.88 0.53 12.76
N SER A 125 33.05 1.00 13.15
CA SER A 125 34.30 0.80 12.42
C SER A 125 34.77 -0.65 12.60
N ASP A 126 34.15 -1.57 11.88
CA ASP A 126 34.65 -2.94 11.70
C ASP A 126 35.49 -2.99 10.41
N THR A 127 36.79 -2.76 10.57
CA THR A 127 37.80 -3.24 9.63
C THR A 127 38.77 -4.15 10.36
N ASP A 128 38.82 -5.37 9.82
CA ASP A 128 39.95 -6.30 9.78
C ASP A 128 40.07 -7.37 10.88
N THR A 129 39.19 -8.38 10.76
CA THR A 129 39.48 -9.76 11.19
C THR A 129 40.28 -10.45 10.08
N ALA A 130 41.61 -10.45 10.21
CA ALA A 130 42.48 -11.26 9.35
C ALA A 130 43.85 -11.57 10.00
N ASP A 131 43.89 -12.28 11.13
CA ASP A 131 45.09 -13.09 11.49
C ASP A 131 44.81 -14.05 12.66
N GLN A 132 44.25 -15.24 12.41
CA GLN A 132 44.34 -16.34 13.37
C GLN A 132 44.18 -17.69 12.67
N LYS A 133 45.20 -18.09 11.90
CA LYS A 133 45.40 -19.49 11.55
C LYS A 133 46.88 -19.76 11.31
N ASP A 134 47.56 -20.20 12.37
CA ASP A 134 48.60 -21.22 12.37
C ASP A 134 49.54 -21.05 13.58
N ARG A 135 49.29 -21.81 14.66
CA ARG A 135 50.33 -22.25 15.60
C ARG A 135 49.98 -23.63 16.16
N PRO A 136 50.80 -24.68 15.92
CA PRO A 136 50.63 -25.97 16.57
C PRO A 136 51.18 -25.93 18.00
N HIS A 137 50.42 -26.46 18.95
CA HIS A 137 50.87 -26.70 20.32
C HIS A 137 51.83 -27.89 20.37
N SER A 138 53.00 -27.68 20.97
CA SER A 138 53.83 -28.74 21.60
C SER A 138 53.41 -28.94 23.04
#